data_AF-A0A7Y5U543-F1
#
_entry.id   AF-A0A7Y5U543-F1
#
_cell.length_a   1.000
_cell.length_b   1.000
_cell.length_c   1.000
_cell.angle_alpha   90.00
_cell.angle_beta   90.00
_cell.angle_gamma   90.00
#
_symmetry.space_group_name_H-M   'P 1'
#
loop_
_entity.id
_entity.type
_entity.pdbx_description
1 polymer ?
#
loop_
_entity_poly.entity_id
_entity_poly.type
_entity_poly.pdbx_seq_one_letter_code
_entity_poly.pdbx_strand_id
1 'polypeptide(L)' 'MKHLHACENDRGTPGQGHVPWPEVADACRAIGYDGPVVIETFNQGIKTMARAVAMWRPLVPSPEFLATEGLRHLRRLFNP' A
#
# COMPACT_ATOMS: atom_id res chain seq x y z
N MET A 1 -12.00 -13.75 -1.53
CA MET A 1 -11.10 -12.73 -0.93
C MET A 1 -11.90 -11.95 0.12
N LYS A 2 -11.31 -11.62 1.28
CA LYS A 2 -12.00 -10.89 2.37
C LYS A 2 -11.25 -9.63 2.85
N HIS A 3 -9.93 -9.60 2.67
CA HIS A 3 -9.08 -8.50 3.10
C HIS A 3 -7.97 -8.31 2.06
N LEU A 4 -7.64 -7.06 1.72
CA LEU A 4 -6.56 -6.72 0.79
C LEU A 4 -5.58 -5.77 1.48
N HIS A 5 -4.32 -6.21 1.60
CA HIS A 5 -3.22 -5.30 1.96
C HIS A 5 -2.66 -4.66 0.69
N ALA A 6 -2.73 -3.34 0.62
CA ALA A 6 -2.14 -2.53 -0.43
C ALA A 6 -0.68 -2.21 -0.07
N CYS A 7 0.22 -3.10 -0.50
CA CYS A 7 1.66 -2.96 -0.35
C CYS A 7 2.28 -2.57 -1.69
N GLU A 8 3.02 -1.45 -1.75
CA GLU A 8 3.82 -1.14 -2.93
C GLU A 8 4.99 -2.13 -3.09
N ASN A 9 5.57 -2.23 -4.29
CA ASN A 9 6.61 -3.20 -4.63
C ASN A 9 7.84 -3.14 -3.70
N ASP A 10 8.08 -1.97 -3.11
CA ASP A 10 9.18 -1.71 -2.21
C ASP A 10 8.75 -1.39 -0.77
N ARG A 11 7.46 -1.64 -0.45
CA ARG A 11 6.81 -1.28 0.83
C ARG A 11 6.67 0.23 1.06
N GLY A 12 6.93 1.07 0.06
CA GLY A 12 6.69 2.50 0.09
C GLY A 12 5.20 2.85 -0.05
N THR A 13 4.92 4.10 -0.45
CA THR A 13 3.55 4.59 -0.62
C THR A 13 2.90 3.98 -1.88
N PRO A 14 1.70 3.37 -1.77
CA PRO A 14 0.97 2.87 -2.95
C PRO A 14 0.82 3.94 -4.03
N GLY A 15 1.20 3.60 -5.26
CA GLY A 15 1.15 4.48 -6.42
C GLY A 15 2.42 5.30 -6.66
N GLN A 16 3.48 5.07 -5.87
CA GLN A 16 4.82 5.64 -6.07
C GLN A 16 5.83 4.62 -6.61
N GLY A 17 5.40 3.38 -6.82
CA GLY A 17 6.25 2.28 -7.28
C GLY A 17 5.76 1.64 -8.58
N HIS A 18 5.93 0.33 -8.68
CA HIS A 18 5.71 -0.42 -9.92
C HIS A 18 4.52 -1.39 -9.85
N VAL A 19 3.80 -1.47 -8.73
CA VAL A 19 2.57 -2.27 -8.70
C VAL A 19 1.55 -1.71 -9.70
N PRO A 20 0.99 -2.54 -10.60
CA PRO A 20 -0.02 -2.13 -11.58
C PRO A 20 -1.38 -1.97 -10.90
N TRP A 21 -1.53 -0.91 -10.10
CA TRP A 21 -2.73 -0.68 -9.28
C TRP A 21 -4.04 -0.58 -10.07
N PRO A 22 -4.10 0.01 -11.28
CA PRO A 22 -5.31 -0.03 -12.10
C PRO A 22 -5.79 -1.47 -12.39
N GLU A 23 -4.88 -2.34 -12.79
CA GLU A 23 -5.15 -3.74 -13.09
C GLU A 23 -5.55 -4.53 -11.84
N VAL A 24 -4.92 -4.23 -10.69
CA VAL A 24 -5.32 -4.80 -9.39
C VAL A 24 -6.76 -4.38 -9.05
N ALA A 25 -7.11 -3.10 -9.23
CA ALA A 25 -8.45 -2.60 -8.96
C ALA A 25 -9.50 -3.22 -9.91
N ASP A 26 -9.17 -3.36 -11.20
CA ASP A 26 -10.04 -4.00 -12.19
C ASP A 26 -10.26 -5.47 -11.89
N ALA A 27 -9.22 -6.21 -11.49
CA ALA A 27 -9.35 -7.60 -11.06
C ALA A 27 -10.22 -7.73 -9.80
N CYS A 28 -10.07 -6.83 -8.83
CA CYS A 28 -10.92 -6.80 -7.63
C CYS A 28 -12.39 -6.55 -7.99
N ARG A 29 -12.66 -5.62 -8.92
CA ARG A 29 -14.00 -5.35 -9.42
C ARG A 29 -14.60 -6.54 -10.17
N ALA A 30 -13.81 -7.22 -11.00
CA ALA A 30 -14.24 -8.38 -11.77
C ALA A 30 -14.73 -9.54 -10.87
N ILE A 31 -14.16 -9.68 -9.67
CA ILE A 31 -14.60 -10.68 -8.68
C ILE A 31 -15.65 -10.14 -7.69
N GLY A 32 -16.12 -8.90 -7.87
CA GLY A 32 -17.08 -8.27 -6.96
C GLY A 32 -16.54 -8.04 -5.55
N TYR A 33 -15.25 -7.73 -5.40
CA TYR A 33 -14.66 -7.43 -4.09
C TYR A 33 -15.08 -6.04 -3.61
N ASP A 34 -15.74 -6.00 -2.45
CA ASP A 34 -16.26 -4.82 -1.76
C ASP A 34 -15.67 -4.64 -0.35
N GLY A 35 -14.63 -5.42 -0.04
CA GLY A 35 -14.00 -5.43 1.28
C GLY A 35 -12.95 -4.33 1.48
N PRO A 36 -12.33 -4.29 2.68
CA PRO A 36 -11.34 -3.29 3.03
C PRO A 36 -10.03 -3.41 2.23
N VAL A 37 -9.58 -2.27 1.71
CA VAL A 37 -8.25 -2.07 1.12
C VAL A 37 -7.39 -1.28 2.10
N VAL A 38 -6.38 -1.93 2.68
CA VAL A 38 -5.58 -1.39 3.79
C VAL A 38 -4.15 -1.18 3.38
N ILE A 39 -3.62 0.03 3.55
CA ILE A 39 -2.20 0.31 3.30
C ILE A 39 -1.35 -0.38 4.36
N GLU A 40 -0.37 -1.17 3.94
CA GLU A 40 0.62 -1.77 4.84
C GLU A 40 2.04 -1.30 4.47
N THR A 41 2.73 -0.71 5.45
CA THR A 41 4.15 -0.34 5.39
C THR A 41 4.82 -0.60 6.75
N PHE A 42 6.13 -0.38 6.85
CA PHE A 42 6.89 -0.60 8.08
C PHE A 42 7.56 0.67 8.62
N ASN A 43 7.53 0.80 9.94
CA ASN A 43 8.18 1.90 10.65
C ASN A 43 9.65 1.57 10.94
N GLN A 44 10.56 2.43 10.48
CA GLN A 44 12.01 2.27 10.64
C GLN A 44 12.53 2.54 12.04
N GLY A 45 11.77 3.29 12.83
CA GLY A 45 12.10 3.52 14.24
C GLY A 45 12.03 2.25 15.09
N ILE A 46 11.32 1.21 14.61
CA ILE A 46 11.17 -0.06 15.32
C ILE A 46 12.23 -1.05 14.83
N LYS A 47 13.41 -1.04 15.47
CA LYS A 47 14.59 -1.83 15.03
C LYS A 47 14.32 -3.33 14.85
N THR A 48 13.52 -3.93 15.73
CA THR A 48 13.14 -5.35 15.64
C THR A 48 12.31 -5.64 14.40
N MET A 49 11.36 -4.76 14.07
CA MET A 49 10.56 -4.83 12.86
C MET A 49 11.43 -4.64 11.62
N ALA A 50 12.28 -3.60 11.61
CA ALA A 50 13.16 -3.30 10.48
C ALA A 50 14.07 -4.49 10.12
N ARG A 51 14.61 -5.18 11.13
CA ARG A 51 15.37 -6.43 10.93
C ARG A 51 14.49 -7.56 10.38
N ALA A 52 13.30 -7.74 10.93
CA ALA A 52 12.39 -8.81 10.52
C ALA A 52 11.92 -8.67 9.06
N VAL A 53 11.74 -7.45 8.57
CA VAL A 53 11.27 -7.16 7.21
C VAL A 53 12.37 -6.79 6.22
N ALA A 54 13.65 -6.99 6.61
CA ALA A 54 14.82 -6.68 5.79
C ALA A 54 14.79 -5.24 5.23
N MET A 55 14.48 -4.27 6.09
CA MET A 55 14.39 -2.86 5.69
C MET A 55 15.75 -2.18 5.81
N TRP A 56 16.39 -1.93 4.68
CA TRP A 56 17.77 -1.40 4.58
C TRP A 56 17.86 0.08 4.22
N ARG A 57 16.73 0.73 3.89
CA ARG A 57 16.66 2.13 3.49
C ARG A 57 15.35 2.77 3.93
N PRO A 58 15.25 4.11 4.02
CA PRO A 58 13.99 4.85 4.06
C PRO A 58 12.97 4.38 3.00
N LEU A 59 11.75 4.03 3.44
CA LEU A 59 10.65 3.61 2.56
C LEU A 59 9.77 4.78 2.13
N VAL A 60 9.51 5.71 3.04
CA VAL A 60 8.65 6.86 2.83
C VAL A 60 9.24 8.12 3.47
N PRO A 61 8.95 9.33 2.95
CA PRO A 61 9.42 10.58 3.53
C PRO A 61 8.88 10.84 4.95
N SER A 62 7.60 10.57 5.17
CA SER A 62 6.95 10.65 6.49
C SER A 62 5.71 9.75 6.56
N PRO A 63 5.23 9.39 7.78
CA PRO A 63 3.97 8.67 7.96
C PRO A 63 2.75 9.41 7.39
N GLU A 64 2.72 10.74 7.49
CA GLU A 64 1.64 11.57 6.98
C GLU A 64 1.61 11.53 5.45
N PHE A 65 2.78 11.66 4.80
CA PHE A 65 2.89 11.55 3.35
C PHE A 65 2.40 10.20 2.83
N LEU A 66 2.80 9.11 3.49
CA LEU A 66 2.27 7.77 3.19
C LEU A 66 0.74 7.74 3.29
N ALA A 67 0.19 8.20 4.41
CA ALA A 67 -1.24 8.13 4.68
C ALA A 67 -2.06 8.97 3.70
N THR A 68 -1.66 10.21 3.42
CA THR A 68 -2.43 11.11 2.54
C THR A 68 -2.32 10.69 1.09
N GLU A 69 -1.11 10.42 0.60
CA GLU A 69 -0.89 10.15 -0.82
C GLU A 69 -1.35 8.75 -1.21
N GLY A 70 -1.10 7.75 -0.35
CA GLY A 70 -1.59 6.40 -0.55
C GLY A 70 -3.13 6.33 -0.52
N LEU A 71 -3.78 7.02 0.44
CA LEU A 71 -5.24 7.09 0.49
C LEU A 71 -5.82 7.76 -0.75
N ARG A 72 -5.22 8.88 -1.18
CA ARG A 72 -5.61 9.63 -2.38
C ARG A 72 -5.50 8.76 -3.63
N HIS A 73 -4.42 8.00 -3.77
CA HIS A 73 -4.21 7.09 -4.89
C HIS A 73 -5.25 5.96 -4.89
N LEU A 74 -5.39 5.22 -3.79
CA LEU A 74 -6.28 4.06 -3.71
C LEU A 74 -7.76 4.45 -3.83
N ARG A 75 -8.20 5.57 -3.25
CA ARG A 75 -9.59 6.04 -3.39
C ARG A 75 -9.97 6.28 -4.85
N ARG A 76 -9.07 6.85 -5.66
CA ARG A 76 -9.33 7.10 -7.08
C ARG A 76 -9.56 5.82 -7.89
N LEU A 77 -9.02 4.69 -7.44
CA LEU A 77 -9.10 3.41 -8.16
C LEU A 77 -10.25 2.52 -7.66
N PHE A 78 -10.46 2.48 -6.34
CA PHE A 78 -11.41 1.58 -5.70
C PHE A 78 -12.77 2.22 -5.38
N ASN A 79 -12.85 3.57 -5.31
CA ASN A 79 -14.09 4.31 -5.07
C ASN A 79 -14.34 5.36 -6.18
N PRO A 80 -14.55 4.93 -7.45
CA PRO A 80 -14.84 5.85 -8.55
C PRO A 80 -16.20 6.53 -8.41
#